data_AF-A0A7Y0ESX4-F1
#
_entry.id   AF-A0A7Y0ESX4-F1
#
_cell.length_a   1.000
_cell.length_b   1.000
_cell.length_c   1.000
_cell.angle_alpha   90.00
_cell.angle_beta   90.00
_cell.angle_gamma   90.00
#
_symmetry.space_group_name_H-M   'P 1'
#
loop_
_entity.id
_entity.type
_entity.pdbx_description
1 polymer ?
#
loop_
_entity_poly.entity_id
_entity_poly.type
_entity_poly.pdbx_seq_one_letter_code
_entity_poly.pdbx_strand_id
1 'polypeptide(L)'
;MKSVQNALKRRANGEKGFTLVELLVVVIIIGILAAVAIPIYLNQRKAAWNSAAQSDVKNASVVMETVMTNHNGSLNGVDISDCANVTGNDCTIDDNKISVSDKVNLKIAQDPDNANGYVITGKNTSDDNCKTYVYKSATGKIAEQE
;
A
#
# COMPACT_ATOMS: atom_id res chain seq x y z
N MET A 1 -8.46 63.17 -25.69
CA MET A 1 -7.50 62.62 -26.67
C MET A 1 -6.52 61.59 -26.11
N LYS A 2 -6.17 61.61 -24.81
CA LYS A 2 -5.25 60.62 -24.19
C LYS A 2 -5.74 59.15 -24.24
N SER A 3 -7.06 58.92 -24.28
CA SER A 3 -7.67 57.59 -24.37
C SER A 3 -7.39 56.87 -25.70
N VAL A 4 -7.42 57.61 -26.82
CA VAL A 4 -7.14 57.08 -28.15
C VAL A 4 -5.65 56.77 -28.32
N GLN A 5 -4.77 57.63 -27.78
CA GLN A 5 -3.33 57.39 -27.76
C GLN A 5 -2.97 56.10 -26.97
N ASN A 6 -3.62 55.84 -25.84
CA ASN A 6 -3.39 54.62 -25.07
C ASN A 6 -3.90 53.34 -25.77
N ALA A 7 -5.03 53.41 -26.47
CA ALA A 7 -5.56 52.28 -27.24
C ALA A 7 -4.64 51.90 -28.43
N LEU A 8 -4.08 52.90 -29.12
CA LEU A 8 -3.11 52.68 -30.20
C LEU A 8 -1.78 52.12 -29.66
N LYS A 9 -1.35 52.56 -28.48
CA LYS A 9 -0.13 52.07 -27.82
C LYS A 9 -0.24 50.59 -27.40
N ARG A 10 -1.43 50.12 -27.00
CA ARG A 10 -1.69 48.70 -26.70
C ARG A 10 -1.59 47.80 -27.93
N ARG A 11 -2.12 48.23 -29.09
CA ARG A 11 -1.94 47.52 -30.36
C ARG A 11 -0.48 47.53 -30.84
N ALA A 12 0.22 48.65 -30.66
CA ALA A 12 1.64 48.77 -31.00
C ALA A 12 2.54 47.88 -30.12
N ASN A 13 2.16 47.67 -28.86
CA ASN A 13 2.86 46.77 -27.93
C ASN A 13 2.53 45.28 -28.13
N GLY A 14 1.69 44.92 -29.09
CA GLY A 14 1.49 43.52 -29.51
C GLY A 14 1.21 42.57 -28.35
N GLU A 15 0.23 42.87 -27.49
CA GLU A 15 -0.24 41.93 -26.47
C GLU A 15 -0.80 40.68 -27.19
N LYS A 16 0.06 39.67 -27.39
CA LYS A 16 -0.29 38.39 -28.03
C LYS A 16 -1.19 37.61 -27.07
N GLY A 17 -2.46 37.49 -27.42
CA GLY A 17 -3.39 36.58 -26.74
C GLY A 17 -3.02 35.12 -26.99
N PHE A 18 -3.34 34.25 -26.04
CA PHE A 18 -3.16 32.80 -26.16
C PHE A 18 -4.02 32.26 -27.30
N THR A 19 -3.46 31.47 -28.22
CA THR A 19 -4.24 30.92 -29.33
C THR A 19 -4.97 29.63 -28.93
N LEU A 20 -6.16 29.40 -29.46
CA LEU A 20 -6.88 28.15 -29.24
C LEU A 20 -6.11 26.94 -29.76
N VAL A 21 -5.29 27.13 -30.81
CA VAL A 21 -4.45 26.08 -31.39
C VAL A 21 -3.33 25.67 -30.42
N GLU A 22 -2.72 26.64 -29.72
CA GLU A 22 -1.71 26.35 -28.69
C GLU A 22 -2.31 25.53 -27.54
N LEU A 23 -3.52 25.86 -27.08
CA LEU A 23 -4.17 25.04 -26.04
C LEU A 23 -4.53 23.65 -26.56
N LEU A 24 -5.00 23.56 -27.81
CA LEU A 24 -5.42 22.29 -28.41
C LEU A 24 -4.25 21.30 -28.54
N VAL A 25 -3.08 21.75 -29.00
CA VAL A 25 -1.90 20.87 -29.09
C VAL A 25 -1.45 20.41 -27.70
N VAL A 26 -1.48 21.28 -26.70
CA VAL A 26 -1.08 20.94 -25.33
C VAL A 26 -1.99 19.87 -24.74
N VAL A 27 -3.31 19.99 -24.87
CA VAL A 27 -4.23 18.97 -24.32
C VAL A 27 -4.11 17.63 -25.04
N ILE A 28 -3.79 17.63 -26.34
CA ILE A 28 -3.51 16.39 -27.08
C ILE A 28 -2.26 15.70 -26.54
N ILE A 29 -1.17 16.43 -26.32
CA ILE A 29 0.07 15.87 -25.78
C ILE A 29 -0.16 15.32 -24.36
N ILE A 30 -0.82 16.07 -23.48
CA ILE A 30 -1.16 15.60 -22.13
C ILE A 30 -2.07 14.36 -22.19
N GLY A 31 -3.02 14.31 -23.12
CA GLY A 31 -3.90 13.16 -23.31
C GLY A 31 -3.12 11.88 -23.66
N ILE A 32 -2.14 11.96 -24.56
CA ILE A 32 -1.29 10.82 -24.93
C ILE A 32 -0.44 10.37 -23.73
N LEU A 33 0.17 11.31 -23.01
CA LEU A 33 0.98 10.99 -21.83
C LEU A 33 0.13 10.34 -20.72
N ALA A 34 -1.06 10.88 -20.45
CA ALA A 34 -1.95 10.35 -19.42
C ALA A 34 -2.43 8.93 -19.75
N ALA A 35 -2.73 8.64 -21.02
CA ALA A 35 -3.18 7.31 -21.45
C ALA A 35 -2.16 6.20 -21.12
N VAL A 36 -0.85 6.49 -21.22
CA VAL A 36 0.21 5.54 -20.86
C VAL A 36 0.55 5.60 -19.38
N ALA A 37 0.58 6.80 -18.77
CA ALA A 37 1.02 6.98 -17.39
C ALA A 37 0.04 6.40 -16.37
N ILE A 38 -1.27 6.52 -16.59
CA ILE A 38 -2.30 6.07 -15.64
C ILE A 38 -2.20 4.56 -15.35
N PRO A 39 -2.22 3.64 -16.34
CA PRO A 39 -2.16 2.21 -16.05
C PRO A 39 -0.85 1.79 -15.36
N ILE A 40 0.28 2.41 -15.74
CA ILE A 40 1.57 2.17 -15.10
C ILE A 40 1.54 2.60 -13.64
N TYR A 41 1.04 3.80 -13.36
CA TYR A 41 0.92 4.33 -12.01
C TYR A 41 0.03 3.44 -11.13
N LEU A 42 -1.11 2.99 -11.64
CA LEU A 42 -2.01 2.09 -10.91
C LEU A 42 -1.34 0.76 -10.58
N ASN A 43 -0.59 0.18 -11.53
CA ASN A 43 0.14 -1.07 -11.29
C ASN A 43 1.29 -0.89 -10.28
N GLN A 44 2.03 0.22 -10.34
CA GLN A 44 3.07 0.52 -9.35
C GLN A 44 2.49 0.71 -7.95
N ARG A 45 1.36 1.40 -7.84
CA ARG A 45 0.68 1.59 -6.56
C ARG A 45 0.23 0.25 -5.98
N LYS A 46 -0.30 -0.64 -6.81
CA LYS A 46 -0.67 -2.01 -6.40
C LYS A 46 0.54 -2.83 -5.98
N ALA A 47 1.66 -2.73 -6.70
CA ALA A 47 2.90 -3.39 -6.31
C ALA A 47 3.41 -2.90 -4.93
N ALA A 48 3.31 -1.60 -4.66
CA ALA A 48 3.65 -1.04 -3.36
C ALA A 48 2.75 -1.57 -2.22
N TRP A 49 1.44 -1.66 -2.46
CA TRP A 49 0.50 -2.25 -1.49
C TRP A 49 0.79 -3.72 -1.20
N ASN A 50 1.08 -4.51 -2.23
CA ASN A 50 1.49 -5.90 -2.08
C ASN A 50 2.79 -6.02 -1.30
N SER A 51 3.78 -5.17 -1.59
CA SER A 51 5.05 -5.14 -0.87
C SER A 51 4.87 -4.77 0.60
N ALA A 52 3.97 -3.84 0.92
CA ALA A 52 3.65 -3.48 2.31
C ALA A 52 3.07 -4.67 3.07
N ALA A 53 2.05 -5.34 2.49
CA ALA A 53 1.46 -6.53 3.11
C ALA A 53 2.47 -7.67 3.31
N GLN A 54 3.34 -7.93 2.32
CA GLN A 54 4.39 -8.93 2.45
C GLN A 54 5.41 -8.57 3.54
N SER A 55 5.79 -7.29 3.62
CA SER A 55 6.71 -6.78 4.65
C SER A 55 6.10 -6.92 6.04
N ASP A 56 4.83 -6.58 6.22
CA ASP A 56 4.15 -6.67 7.51
C ASP A 56 4.03 -8.13 7.97
N VAL A 57 3.71 -9.06 7.07
CA VAL A 57 3.73 -10.50 7.36
C VAL A 57 5.12 -10.96 7.80
N LYS A 58 6.17 -10.47 7.14
CA LYS A 58 7.55 -10.80 7.51
C LYS A 58 7.93 -10.22 8.86
N ASN A 59 7.56 -8.98 9.14
CA ASN A 59 7.81 -8.33 10.43
C ASN A 59 7.08 -9.07 11.56
N ALA A 60 5.81 -9.41 11.34
CA ALA A 60 5.01 -10.21 12.26
C ALA A 60 5.64 -11.58 12.52
N SER A 61 6.21 -12.26 11.51
CA SER A 61 6.87 -13.55 11.72
C SER A 61 8.08 -13.44 12.66
N VAL A 62 8.88 -12.38 12.54
CA VAL A 62 10.05 -12.16 13.42
C VAL A 62 9.60 -11.89 14.86
N VAL A 63 8.52 -11.11 15.04
CA VAL A 63 7.94 -10.89 16.37
C VAL A 63 7.41 -12.20 16.95
N MET A 64 6.68 -12.99 16.16
CA MET A 64 6.18 -14.29 16.61
C MET A 64 7.31 -15.26 16.95
N GLU A 65 8.42 -15.27 16.22
CA GLU A 65 9.61 -16.06 16.60
C GLU A 65 10.14 -15.66 18.00
N THR A 66 10.06 -14.38 18.37
CA THR A 66 10.42 -13.90 19.71
C THR A 66 9.44 -14.41 20.77
N VAL A 67 8.13 -14.23 20.53
CA VAL A 67 7.06 -14.71 21.43
C VAL A 67 7.16 -16.22 21.66
N MET A 68 7.39 -16.98 20.60
CA MET A 68 7.53 -18.43 20.66
C MET A 68 8.77 -18.87 21.41
N THR A 69 9.87 -18.10 21.34
CA THR A 69 11.07 -18.38 22.13
C THR A 69 10.80 -18.22 23.63
N ASN A 70 9.99 -17.23 24.03
CA ASN A 70 9.59 -17.03 25.42
C ASN A 70 8.62 -18.11 25.93
N HIS A 71 7.88 -18.74 25.02
CA HIS A 71 6.86 -19.76 25.32
C HIS A 71 7.30 -21.18 24.96
N ASN A 72 8.60 -21.46 25.02
CA ASN A 72 9.18 -22.79 24.79
C ASN A 72 8.75 -23.44 23.45
N GLY A 73 8.53 -22.63 22.42
CA GLY A 73 8.11 -23.08 21.09
C GLY A 73 6.64 -23.50 20.99
N SER A 74 5.77 -23.08 21.92
CA SER A 74 4.33 -23.37 21.90
C SER A 74 3.51 -22.09 21.94
N LEU A 75 2.35 -22.10 21.27
CA LEU A 75 1.33 -21.05 21.38
C LEU A 75 0.37 -21.26 22.55
N ASN A 76 0.50 -22.38 23.28
CA ASN A 76 -0.43 -22.67 24.37
C ASN A 76 -0.29 -21.60 25.47
N GLY A 77 -1.40 -20.92 25.78
CA GLY A 77 -1.44 -19.83 26.75
C GLY A 77 -0.99 -18.46 26.19
N VAL A 78 -0.58 -18.38 24.93
CA VAL A 78 -0.30 -17.09 24.26
C VAL A 78 -1.61 -16.48 23.80
N ASP A 79 -1.96 -15.31 24.33
CA ASP A 79 -3.10 -14.54 23.84
C ASP A 79 -2.75 -13.83 22.53
N ILE A 80 -3.36 -14.30 21.44
CA ILE A 80 -3.22 -13.71 20.10
C ILE A 80 -4.43 -12.86 19.69
N SER A 81 -5.37 -12.60 20.61
CA SER A 81 -6.64 -11.95 20.29
C SER A 81 -6.49 -10.56 19.67
N ASP A 82 -5.52 -9.77 20.14
CA ASP A 82 -5.26 -8.42 19.63
C ASP A 82 -4.80 -8.43 18.16
N CYS A 83 -4.13 -9.49 17.71
CA CYS A 83 -3.70 -9.67 16.32
C CYS A 83 -4.55 -10.71 15.55
N ALA A 84 -5.69 -11.14 16.09
CA ALA A 84 -6.51 -12.19 15.47
C ALA A 84 -7.09 -11.75 14.11
N ASN A 85 -7.35 -10.45 13.95
CA ASN A 85 -7.69 -9.79 12.69
C ASN A 85 -7.65 -8.26 12.85
N VAL A 86 -6.57 -7.62 12.40
CA VAL A 86 -6.41 -6.16 12.45
C VAL A 86 -6.26 -5.58 11.06
N THR A 87 -6.63 -4.32 10.86
CA THR A 87 -6.46 -3.64 9.56
C THR A 87 -5.91 -2.24 9.75
N GLY A 88 -4.65 -2.01 9.34
CA GLY A 88 -4.01 -0.70 9.44
C GLY A 88 -3.75 -0.21 10.87
N ASN A 89 -3.92 -1.08 11.85
CA ASN A 89 -3.69 -0.81 13.26
C ASN A 89 -2.62 -1.76 13.77
N ASP A 90 -1.67 -1.20 14.52
CA ASP A 90 -0.69 -1.99 15.26
C ASP A 90 -1.42 -2.93 16.24
N CYS A 91 -0.82 -4.08 16.50
CA CYS A 91 -1.32 -5.06 17.47
C CYS A 91 -0.15 -5.59 18.31
N THR A 92 -0.45 -6.21 19.45
CA THR A 92 0.54 -6.65 20.44
C THR A 92 0.28 -8.09 20.85
N ILE A 93 1.33 -8.90 20.93
CA ILE A 93 1.27 -10.26 21.48
C ILE A 93 2.37 -10.37 22.53
N ASP A 94 2.03 -10.73 23.77
CA ASP A 94 2.99 -10.89 24.86
C ASP A 94 3.91 -9.67 25.02
N ASP A 95 3.32 -8.47 25.09
CA ASP A 95 4.00 -7.16 25.12
C ASP A 95 4.89 -6.82 23.90
N ASN A 96 4.95 -7.69 22.89
CA ASN A 96 5.68 -7.45 21.66
C ASN A 96 4.77 -6.80 20.61
N LYS A 97 5.07 -5.56 20.26
CA LYS A 97 4.32 -4.78 19.27
C LYS A 97 4.66 -5.21 17.84
N ILE A 98 3.62 -5.43 17.05
CA ILE A 98 3.66 -5.62 15.60
C ILE A 98 3.10 -4.35 14.95
N SER A 99 3.95 -3.65 14.19
CA SER A 99 3.51 -2.46 13.45
C SER A 99 2.89 -2.87 12.13
N VAL A 100 1.70 -2.35 11.82
CA VAL A 100 0.93 -2.73 10.63
C VAL A 100 0.72 -1.50 9.75
N SER A 101 1.09 -1.63 8.48
CA SER A 101 0.96 -0.56 7.49
C SER A 101 -0.51 -0.25 7.19
N ASP A 102 -0.80 0.99 6.77
CA ASP A 102 -2.16 1.42 6.44
C ASP A 102 -2.86 0.45 5.48
N LYS A 103 -4.11 0.13 5.80
CA LYS A 103 -4.97 -0.81 5.06
C LYS A 103 -4.40 -2.22 4.87
N VAL A 104 -3.31 -2.61 5.54
CA VAL A 104 -2.93 -4.01 5.59
C VAL A 104 -3.82 -4.71 6.61
N ASN A 105 -4.65 -5.62 6.12
CA ASN A 105 -5.31 -6.61 6.95
C ASN A 105 -4.27 -7.67 7.34
N LEU A 106 -3.95 -7.75 8.63
CA LEU A 106 -3.03 -8.74 9.20
C LEU A 106 -3.82 -9.64 10.16
N LYS A 107 -3.63 -10.94 10.02
CA LYS A 107 -4.27 -11.96 10.86
C LYS A 107 -3.23 -12.95 11.32
N ILE A 108 -3.12 -13.15 12.63
CA ILE A 108 -2.35 -14.21 13.24
C ILE A 108 -3.34 -15.21 13.84
N ALA A 109 -3.16 -16.48 13.50
CA ALA A 109 -3.98 -17.57 14.02
C ALA A 109 -3.11 -18.78 14.34
N GLN A 110 -3.59 -19.65 15.22
CA GLN A 110 -3.01 -20.97 15.38
C GLN A 110 -3.10 -21.75 14.06
N ASP A 111 -2.04 -22.49 13.74
CA ASP A 111 -2.01 -23.38 12.58
C ASP A 111 -2.99 -24.54 12.81
N PRO A 112 -4.00 -24.74 11.93
CA PRO A 112 -4.95 -25.83 12.07
C PRO A 112 -4.29 -27.22 12.02
N ASP A 113 -3.12 -27.33 11.37
CA ASP A 113 -2.41 -28.59 11.18
C ASP A 113 -1.34 -28.82 12.28
N ASN A 114 -1.05 -27.82 13.11
CA ASN A 114 -0.04 -27.90 14.17
C ASN A 114 -0.46 -27.09 15.39
N ALA A 115 -0.77 -27.77 16.50
CA ALA A 115 -1.19 -27.13 17.74
C ALA A 115 -0.18 -26.13 18.35
N ASN A 116 1.10 -26.27 18.00
CA ASN A 116 2.17 -25.37 18.41
C ASN A 116 2.59 -24.40 17.28
N GLY A 117 1.98 -24.50 16.11
CA GLY A 117 2.29 -23.66 14.96
C GLY A 117 1.35 -22.47 14.84
N TYR A 118 1.79 -21.43 14.15
CA TYR A 118 0.96 -20.28 13.79
C TYR A 118 1.00 -20.03 12.28
N VAL A 119 -0.07 -19.39 11.81
CA VAL A 119 -0.22 -18.88 10.46
C VAL A 119 -0.42 -17.38 10.54
N ILE A 120 0.32 -16.65 9.72
CA ILE A 120 0.15 -15.20 9.54
C ILE A 120 -0.37 -14.98 8.13
N THR A 121 -1.51 -14.31 8.01
CA THR A 121 -2.10 -13.91 6.73
C THR A 121 -2.07 -12.39 6.63
N GLY A 122 -1.62 -11.86 5.50
CA GLY A 122 -1.59 -10.43 5.22
C GLY A 122 -2.13 -10.10 3.84
N LYS A 123 -3.02 -9.09 3.74
CA LYS A 123 -3.52 -8.55 2.47
C LYS A 123 -3.75 -7.06 2.60
N ASN A 124 -3.27 -6.25 1.64
CA ASN A 124 -3.67 -4.84 1.59
C ASN A 124 -5.08 -4.69 1.01
N THR A 125 -5.95 -3.95 1.68
CA THR A 125 -7.38 -3.79 1.35
C THR A 125 -7.67 -2.58 0.45
N SER A 126 -6.63 -1.91 -0.07
CA SER A 126 -6.81 -0.76 -0.99
C SER A 126 -7.38 -1.16 -2.35
N ASP A 127 -7.27 -2.43 -2.74
CA ASP A 127 -7.81 -3.00 -3.97
C ASP A 127 -8.11 -4.49 -3.74
N ASP A 128 -9.26 -4.97 -4.22
CA ASP A 128 -9.67 -6.36 -4.02
C ASP A 128 -8.73 -7.38 -4.67
N ASN A 129 -8.03 -6.96 -5.72
CA ASN A 129 -7.08 -7.79 -6.46
C ASN A 129 -5.65 -7.73 -5.88
N CYS A 130 -5.43 -7.07 -4.75
CA CYS A 130 -4.18 -7.20 -4.01
C CYS A 130 -3.94 -8.66 -3.61
N LYS A 131 -2.68 -9.04 -3.58
CA LYS A 131 -2.24 -10.41 -3.29
C LYS A 131 -2.37 -10.69 -1.80
N THR A 132 -2.66 -11.95 -1.46
CA THR A 132 -2.67 -12.42 -0.08
C THR A 132 -1.38 -13.17 0.19
N TYR A 133 -0.68 -12.80 1.27
CA TYR A 133 0.55 -13.44 1.70
C TYR A 133 0.29 -14.27 2.94
N VAL A 134 0.77 -15.51 2.95
CA VAL A 134 0.62 -16.44 4.06
C VAL A 134 1.99 -16.94 4.51
N TYR A 135 2.34 -16.69 5.77
CA TYR A 135 3.44 -17.35 6.45
C TYR A 135 2.92 -18.51 7.29
N LYS A 136 3.58 -19.66 7.21
CA LYS A 136 3.33 -20.80 8.12
C LYS A 136 4.59 -21.09 8.92
N SER A 137 4.47 -21.15 10.24
CA SER A 137 5.64 -21.46 11.11
C SER A 137 6.20 -22.86 10.85
N ALA A 138 5.37 -23.81 10.42
CA ALA A 138 5.80 -25.17 10.07
C ALA A 138 6.81 -25.21 8.90
N THR A 139 6.72 -24.27 7.97
CA THR A 139 7.62 -24.21 6.80
C THR A 139 8.64 -23.08 6.88
N GLY A 140 8.40 -22.07 7.72
CA GLY A 140 9.23 -20.86 7.83
C GLY A 140 9.22 -20.00 6.57
N LYS A 141 8.25 -20.18 5.68
CA LYS A 141 8.19 -19.51 4.37
C LYS A 141 6.94 -18.65 4.24
N ILE A 142 7.10 -17.52 3.56
CA ILE A 142 6.00 -16.70 3.06
C ILE A 142 5.67 -17.18 1.65
N ALA A 143 4.41 -17.54 1.43
CA ALA A 143 3.87 -17.89 0.13
C ALA A 143 2.76 -16.90 -0.26
N GLU A 144 2.63 -16.65 -1.56
CA GLU A 144 1.44 -16.00 -2.10
C GLU A 144 0.32 -17.05 -2.17
N GLN A 145 -0.86 -16.68 -1.69
CA GLN A 145 -2.06 -17.48 -1.86
C GLN A 145 -2.73 -17.05 -3.17
N GLU A 146 -2.79 -17.98 -4.13
CA GLU A 146 -3.54 -17.82 -5.39
C GLU A 146 -5.05 -17.63 -5.16
#